data_AF-A0A840PXF3-F1
#
_entry.id   AF-A0A840PXF3-F1
#
_cell.length_a   1.000
_cell.length_b   1.000
_cell.length_c   1.000
_cell.angle_alpha   90.00
_cell.angle_beta   90.00
_cell.angle_gamma   90.00
#
_symmetry.space_group_name_H-M   'P 1'
#
loop_
_entity.id
_entity.type
_entity.pdbx_description
1 polymer ?
#
loop_
_entity_poly.entity_id
_entity_poly.type
_entity_poly.pdbx_seq_one_letter_code
_entity_poly.pdbx_strand_id
1 'polypeptide(L)' 'MKFTSEQHPGLIVRDLGVRFTDGVADVDAKTAAELRKLPPELGVRETGKPDDGDTSGKDASAKTRRARSE' A
#
# COMPACT_ATOMS: atom_id res chain seq x y z
N MET A 1 6.15 0.10 -14.12
CA MET A 1 4.93 0.57 -13.40
C MET A 1 5.22 0.44 -11.92
N LYS A 2 4.63 1.28 -11.07
CA LYS A 2 4.95 1.28 -9.64
C LYS A 2 3.84 0.68 -8.82
N PHE A 3 4.19 -0.12 -7.83
CA PHE A 3 3.28 -0.60 -6.81
C PHE A 3 3.72 -0.09 -5.46
N THR A 4 2.74 0.23 -4.62
CA THR A 4 2.92 0.62 -3.24
C THR A 4 2.33 -0.44 -2.32
N SER A 5 3.00 -0.74 -1.21
CA SER A 5 2.45 -1.56 -0.13
C SER A 5 2.48 -0.75 1.17
N GLU A 6 1.30 -0.34 1.63
CA GLU A 6 1.14 0.46 2.84
C GLU A 6 1.27 -0.38 4.11
N GLN A 7 0.88 -1.66 4.04
CA GLN A 7 0.96 -2.57 5.18
C GLN A 7 2.36 -3.17 5.37
N HIS A 8 3.09 -3.39 4.27
CA HIS A 8 4.37 -4.09 4.29
C HIS A 8 5.44 -3.34 3.48
N PRO A 9 6.12 -2.34 4.08
CA PRO A 9 7.09 -1.52 3.38
C PRO A 9 8.35 -2.27 2.88
N GLY A 10 8.57 -3.49 3.38
CA GLY A 10 9.67 -4.37 2.99
C GLY A 10 9.21 -5.69 2.35
N LEU A 11 8.01 -5.74 1.77
CA LEU A 11 7.46 -6.96 1.17
C LEU A 11 8.39 -7.48 0.06
N ILE A 12 8.63 -8.80 0.05
CA ILE A 12 9.41 -9.46 -1.00
C ILE A 12 8.54 -10.55 -1.61
N VAL A 13 8.18 -10.37 -2.88
CA VAL A 13 7.46 -11.38 -3.66
C VAL A 13 8.49 -12.24 -4.38
N ARG A 14 8.95 -13.28 -3.70
CA ARG A 14 10.06 -14.13 -4.15
C ARG A 14 9.76 -14.89 -5.44
N ASP A 15 8.48 -15.20 -5.68
CA ASP A 15 7.98 -15.86 -6.89
C ASP A 15 8.15 -14.97 -8.14
N LEU A 16 7.97 -13.66 -7.96
CA LEU A 16 8.07 -12.66 -9.03
C LEU A 16 9.41 -11.90 -9.04
N GLY A 17 10.28 -12.15 -8.06
CA GLY A 17 11.53 -11.41 -7.88
C GLY A 17 11.35 -9.94 -7.49
N VAL A 18 10.18 -9.54 -6.99
CA VAL A 18 9.87 -8.15 -6.64
C VAL A 18 10.22 -7.87 -5.19
N ARG A 19 10.88 -6.73 -4.95
CA ARG A 19 11.13 -6.21 -3.61
C ARG A 19 10.55 -4.82 -3.47
N PHE A 20 9.67 -4.65 -2.50
CA PHE A 20 9.23 -3.35 -2.03
C PHE A 20 10.32 -2.75 -1.15
N THR A 21 10.70 -1.53 -1.46
CA THR A 21 11.66 -0.72 -0.71
C THR A 21 10.96 0.56 -0.31
N ASP A 22 10.89 0.83 1.00
CA ASP A 22 10.12 1.96 1.55
C ASP A 22 8.64 1.92 1.15
N GLY A 23 8.09 0.70 0.99
CA GLY A 23 6.74 0.50 0.52
C GLY A 23 6.52 0.77 -0.96
N VAL A 24 7.57 0.95 -1.76
CA VAL A 24 7.47 1.12 -3.21
C VAL A 24 8.25 0.02 -3.95
N ALA A 25 7.65 -0.56 -4.97
CA ALA A 25 8.30 -1.47 -5.90
C ALA A 25 8.09 -0.99 -7.34
N ASP A 26 9.15 -0.99 -8.14
CA ASP A 26 9.04 -0.82 -9.59
C ASP A 26 8.99 -2.20 -10.25
N VAL A 27 7.96 -2.43 -11.06
CA VAL A 27 7.68 -3.73 -11.67
C VAL A 27 7.22 -3.58 -13.12
N ASP A 28 7.47 -4.62 -13.92
CA ASP A 28 6.99 -4.72 -15.30
C ASP A 28 5.48 -5.01 -15.38
N ALA A 29 4.89 -4.75 -16.55
CA ALA A 29 3.47 -4.98 -16.80
C ALA A 29 3.03 -6.44 -16.59
N LYS A 30 3.91 -7.40 -16.88
CA LYS A 30 3.66 -8.83 -16.64
C LYS A 30 3.55 -9.11 -15.14
N THR A 31 4.47 -8.57 -14.37
CA THR A 31 4.53 -8.69 -12.91
C THR A 31 3.37 -7.97 -12.23
N ALA A 32 2.98 -6.80 -12.75
CA ALA A 32 1.82 -6.04 -12.29
C ALA A 32 0.51 -6.84 -12.39
N ALA A 33 0.33 -7.61 -13.46
CA ALA A 33 -0.86 -8.45 -13.63
C ALA A 33 -0.93 -9.58 -12.59
N GLU A 34 0.22 -10.15 -12.21
CA GLU A 34 0.30 -11.16 -11.15
C GLU A 34 0.11 -10.55 -9.77
N LEU A 35 0.71 -9.38 -9.49
CA LEU A 35 0.50 -8.66 -8.23
C LEU A 35 -0.97 -8.27 -8.00
N ARG A 36 -1.71 -7.96 -9.07
CA ARG A 36 -3.16 -7.70 -9.00
C ARG A 36 -4.01 -8.93 -8.65
N LYS A 37 -3.50 -10.14 -8.89
CA LYS A 37 -4.17 -11.39 -8.51
C LYS A 37 -3.92 -11.75 -7.06
N LEU A 38 -2.94 -11.12 -6.41
CA LEU A 38 -2.65 -11.35 -5.00
C LEU A 38 -3.79 -10.82 -4.12
N PRO A 39 -4.01 -11.43 -2.95
CA PRO A 39 -5.04 -11.00 -2.03
C PRO A 39 -4.82 -9.54 -1.59
N PRO A 40 -5.90 -8.75 -1.48
CA PRO A 40 -5.83 -7.34 -1.08
C PRO A 40 -5.31 -7.16 0.35
N GLU A 41 -5.35 -8.21 1.16
CA GLU A 41 -4.79 -8.25 2.52
C GLU A 41 -3.27 -7.96 2.56
N LEU A 42 -2.54 -8.18 1.45
CA LEU A 42 -1.11 -7.82 1.36
C LEU A 42 -0.89 -6.30 1.15
N GLY A 43 -1.96 -5.53 0.93
CA GLY A 43 -1.92 -4.08 0.77
C GLY A 43 -1.17 -3.60 -0.47
N VAL A 44 -0.95 -4.47 -1.46
CA VAL A 44 -0.23 -4.15 -2.70
C VAL A 44 -1.15 -3.42 -3.68
N ARG A 45 -0.86 -2.15 -3.98
CA ARG A 45 -1.66 -1.27 -4.85
C ARG A 45 -0.83 -0.69 -5.98
N GLU A 46 -1.42 -0.54 -7.16
CA GLU A 46 -0.75 0.08 -8.31
C GLU A 46 -0.76 1.61 -8.16
N THR A 47 0.41 2.24 -8.10
CA THR A 47 0.58 3.69 -8.08
C THR A 47 0.31 4.23 -9.49
N GLY A 48 -0.91 4.71 -9.74
CA GLY A 48 -1.27 5.27 -11.06
C GLY A 48 -2.77 5.34 -11.40
N LYS A 49 -3.66 4.78 -10.57
CA LYS A 49 -5.11 5.02 -10.68
C LYS A 49 -5.59 5.88 -9.50
N PRO A 50 -6.14 7.08 -9.74
CA PRO A 50 -7.01 7.72 -8.77
C PRO A 50 -8.37 6.99 -8.76
N ASP A 51 -8.90 6.72 -7.56
CA ASP A 51 -10.18 6.03 -7.25
C ASP A 51 -10.29 4.55 -7.72
N ASP A 52 -10.77 3.59 -6.93
CA ASP A 52 -11.82 3.63 -5.91
C ASP A 52 -11.64 2.41 -4.99
N GLY A 53 -11.79 2.58 -3.67
CA GLY A 53 -11.98 1.49 -2.71
C GLY A 53 -10.72 0.72 -2.27
N ASP A 54 -10.08 1.18 -1.19
CA ASP A 54 -9.87 0.31 -0.03
C ASP A 54 -9.44 1.16 1.18
N THR A 55 -10.29 1.11 2.19
CA THR A 55 -10.13 1.65 3.53
C THR A 55 -9.02 0.93 4.26
N SER A 56 -7.87 1.55 4.51
CA SER A 56 -7.02 1.33 5.69
C SER A 56 -5.74 2.13 5.56
N GLY A 57 -5.50 3.03 6.51
CA GLY A 57 -4.27 3.83 6.54
C GLY A 57 -4.43 5.29 6.96
N LYS A 58 -5.50 5.66 7.67
CA LYS A 58 -5.52 6.91 8.45
C LYS A 58 -5.61 6.66 9.96
N ASP A 59 -4.91 5.64 10.41
CA ASP A 59 -4.43 5.54 11.80
C ASP A 59 -3.09 6.28 11.92
N ALA A 60 -3.14 7.60 11.78
CA ALA A 60 -2.06 8.50 12.20
C ALA A 60 -2.61 9.90 12.47
N SER A 61 -3.03 10.09 13.73
CA SER A 61 -2.75 11.28 14.54
C SER A 61 -3.12 12.69 14.01
N ALA A 62 -4.29 13.18 14.40
CA ALA A 62 -4.56 14.61 14.72
C ALA A 62 -5.98 14.71 15.34
N LYS A 63 -6.27 15.26 16.51
CA LYS A 63 -5.61 16.22 17.39
C LYS A 63 -6.12 16.01 18.82
N THR A 64 -5.19 15.97 19.77
CA THR A 64 -5.48 16.44 21.13
C THR A 64 -5.89 17.93 21.03
N ARG A 65 -7.05 18.30 21.60
CA ARG A 65 -7.29 19.59 22.30
C ARG A 65 -8.74 19.72 22.79
N ARG A 66 -8.89 19.64 24.12
CA ARG A 66 -9.64 20.50 25.07
C ARG A 66 -11.06 20.97 24.64
N ALA A 67 -12.09 20.89 25.49
CA ALA A 67 -12.09 21.41 26.85
C ALA A 67 -13.21 20.81 27.73
N ARG A 68 -12.83 20.46 28.96
CA ARG A 68 -13.64 20.66 30.18
C ARG A 68 -13.59 22.16 30.47
N SER A 69 -14.74 22.81 30.65
CA SER A 69 -14.92 23.99 31.51
C SER A 69 -16.42 24.27 31.67
N GLU A 70 -16.87 24.08 32.92
CA GLU A 70 -18.00 24.69 33.64
C GLU A 70 -19.42 24.62 33.06
#